data_AF-E3NER6-F1
#
_entry.id   AF-E3NER6-F1
#
_cell.length_a   1.000
_cell.length_b   1.000
_cell.length_c   1.000
_cell.angle_alpha   90.00
_cell.angle_beta   90.00
_cell.angle_gamma   90.00
#
_symmetry.space_group_name_H-M   'P 1'
#
loop_
_entity.id
_entity.type
_entity.pdbx_description
1 polymer ?
#
loop_
_entity_poly.entity_id
_entity_poly.type
_entity_poly.pdbx_seq_one_letter_code
_entity_poly.pdbx_strand_id
1 'polypeptide(L)'
;MSDDKNPTGGVQKGDTHPTPSFRTIKTQTRPSIRSFGCVVKPTRIPDLLVHQNVATDSIYQSSTGSQCDPVHTSEIECECDIPPENRLMWLTEEELVCMRLGKALKDIDPSTFPKLTTQKHVKNSGEEIMRNVGTVVSKIKESFGDDAKYTCFNNVAKATSDVCGIGRSTVIRRTPLRVNPPKKRLRDMSKKEKNRHYVQEIDILKRSKIIKEIHEIWKKGKDVVTDELWKWAQTEIQFDKCHTIFLHVLHGLGFVYKKKGENTIVFERKDIIQKCAVYLKNKK
;
A
#
# COMPACT_ATOMS: atom_id res chain seq x y z
N MET A 1 -11.12 -86.42 38.26
CA MET A 1 -9.99 -86.43 37.33
C MET A 1 -9.98 -85.05 36.70
N SER A 2 -9.34 -84.08 37.37
CA SER A 2 -7.90 -83.74 37.22
C SER A 2 -7.72 -82.86 35.99
N ASP A 3 -7.01 -81.74 35.95
CA ASP A 3 -6.34 -80.81 36.88
C ASP A 3 -6.17 -79.54 36.00
N ASP A 4 -6.50 -78.34 36.46
CA ASP A 4 -5.55 -77.38 37.02
C ASP A 4 -4.36 -76.98 36.11
N LYS A 5 -4.29 -75.66 35.81
CA LYS A 5 -3.09 -74.79 35.62
C LYS A 5 -3.09 -73.89 34.37
N ASN A 6 -3.26 -72.59 34.65
CA ASN A 6 -2.58 -71.46 33.97
C ASN A 6 -1.09 -71.41 34.41
N PRO A 7 -0.22 -70.46 34.01
CA PRO A 7 -0.08 -69.66 32.77
C PRO A 7 1.40 -69.63 32.28
N THR A 8 1.69 -69.00 31.13
CA THR A 8 2.93 -68.22 30.77
C THR A 8 2.84 -67.93 29.26
N GLY A 9 2.99 -66.72 28.75
CA GLY A 9 4.14 -65.82 28.91
C GLY A 9 4.78 -65.70 27.53
N GLY A 10 4.43 -64.65 26.78
CA GLY A 10 4.82 -64.49 25.37
C GLY A 10 4.76 -63.05 24.91
N VAL A 11 5.65 -62.25 25.47
CA VAL A 11 6.04 -60.88 25.13
C VAL A 11 5.91 -60.55 23.64
N GLN A 12 5.09 -59.53 23.31
CA GLN A 12 5.40 -58.63 22.20
C GLN A 12 5.47 -57.20 22.72
N LYS A 13 6.68 -56.64 22.58
CA LYS A 13 7.02 -55.21 22.63
C LYS A 13 5.96 -54.41 21.87
N GLY A 14 5.37 -53.34 22.40
CA GLY A 14 6.04 -52.25 23.10
C GLY A 14 6.62 -51.29 22.07
N ASP A 15 5.78 -50.35 21.62
CA ASP A 15 6.03 -48.98 21.14
C ASP A 15 7.07 -48.76 20.02
N THR A 16 6.81 -47.98 18.97
CA THR A 16 6.36 -46.58 19.01
C THR A 16 5.65 -46.18 17.73
N HIS A 17 4.36 -45.85 17.80
CA HIS A 17 3.74 -44.98 16.80
C HIS A 17 4.12 -43.52 17.12
N PRO A 18 4.51 -42.71 16.13
CA PRO A 18 4.85 -41.31 16.36
C PRO A 18 3.59 -40.57 16.80
N THR A 19 3.58 -40.16 18.07
CA THR A 19 2.63 -39.17 18.58
C THR A 19 2.83 -37.90 17.76
N PRO A 20 1.76 -37.32 17.17
CA PRO A 20 1.88 -36.00 16.57
C PRO A 20 2.17 -35.02 17.71
N SER A 21 3.41 -34.53 17.76
CA SER A 21 3.76 -33.43 18.66
C SER A 21 2.91 -32.23 18.25
N PHE A 22 1.85 -31.98 19.00
CA PHE A 22 1.17 -30.70 18.94
C PHE A 22 2.16 -29.66 19.45
N ARG A 23 2.78 -28.94 18.51
CA ARG A 23 3.38 -27.65 18.85
C ARG A 23 2.24 -26.77 19.34
N THR A 24 2.14 -26.63 20.66
CA THR A 24 1.39 -25.57 21.30
C THR A 24 2.00 -24.26 20.82
N ILE A 25 1.44 -23.69 19.75
CA ILE A 25 1.68 -22.30 19.40
C ILE A 25 1.09 -21.51 20.55
N LYS A 26 1.95 -21.07 21.48
CA LYS A 26 1.60 -19.99 22.39
C LYS A 26 1.27 -18.80 21.50
N THR A 27 -0.03 -18.57 21.30
CA THR A 27 -0.53 -17.32 20.77
C THR A 27 -0.13 -16.25 21.78
N GLN A 28 0.98 -15.56 21.52
CA GLN A 28 1.17 -14.23 22.06
C GLN A 28 0.03 -13.39 21.50
N THR A 29 -0.99 -13.17 22.31
CA THR A 29 -1.95 -12.09 22.17
C THR A 29 -1.14 -10.79 22.20
N ARG A 30 -0.71 -10.32 21.02
CA ARG A 30 -0.27 -8.94 20.89
C ARG A 30 -1.50 -8.07 21.19
N PRO A 31 -1.44 -7.16 22.17
CA PRO A 31 -2.51 -6.22 22.36
C PRO A 31 -2.74 -5.45 21.06
N SER A 32 -3.99 -5.42 20.60
CA SER A 32 -4.42 -4.53 19.54
C SER A 32 -4.25 -3.11 20.06
N ILE A 33 -3.11 -2.49 19.73
CA ILE A 33 -2.95 -1.04 19.87
C ILE A 33 -3.82 -0.44 18.76
N ARG A 34 -5.08 -0.17 19.11
CA ARG A 34 -5.86 0.81 18.38
C ARG A 34 -5.16 2.15 18.59
N SER A 35 -4.64 2.74 17.52
CA SER A 35 -4.22 4.13 17.55
C SER A 35 -5.45 5.00 17.72
N PHE A 36 -5.85 5.23 18.97
CA PHE A 36 -6.64 6.41 19.27
C PHE A 36 -5.74 7.61 19.01
N GLY A 37 -6.14 8.47 18.07
CA GLY A 37 -5.47 9.75 17.88
C GLY A 37 -5.48 10.49 19.21
N CYS A 38 -4.34 10.55 19.87
CA CYS A 38 -4.16 11.35 21.06
C CYS A 38 -4.05 12.80 20.60
N VAL A 39 -5.02 13.64 20.98
CA VAL A 39 -4.89 15.08 20.86
C VAL A 39 -3.83 15.49 21.87
N VAL A 40 -2.60 15.72 21.40
CA VAL A 40 -1.49 16.18 22.22
C VAL A 40 -1.82 17.59 22.70
N LYS A 41 -2.17 17.74 23.98
CA LYS A 41 -2.21 19.05 24.62
C LYS A 41 -0.77 19.54 24.76
N PRO A 42 -0.46 20.80 24.43
CA PRO A 42 0.89 21.34 24.53
C PRO A 42 1.32 21.30 25.99
N THR A 43 2.25 20.41 26.31
CA THR A 43 2.90 20.35 27.62
C THR A 43 4.30 20.87 27.41
N ARG A 44 4.69 21.91 28.16
CA ARG A 44 6.01 22.54 28.06
C ARG A 44 7.11 21.50 28.30
N ILE A 45 7.94 21.28 27.29
CA ILE A 45 9.24 20.62 27.42
C ILE A 45 10.24 21.75 27.71
N PRO A 46 10.91 21.78 28.87
CA PRO A 46 12.04 22.69 29.06
C PRO A 46 13.22 22.16 28.23
N ASP A 47 13.97 23.08 27.62
CA ASP A 47 15.21 22.86 26.83
C ASP A 47 15.11 22.52 25.34
N LEU A 48 14.12 23.06 24.62
CA LEU A 48 14.28 23.27 23.18
C LEU A 48 14.18 24.76 22.84
N LEU A 49 15.35 25.33 22.56
CA LEU A 49 15.52 26.67 22.01
C LEU A 49 14.63 26.84 20.77
N VAL A 50 13.74 27.81 20.88
CA VAL A 50 12.71 28.18 19.91
C VAL A 50 13.37 28.98 18.80
N HIS A 51 13.44 28.44 17.58
CA HIS A 51 13.54 29.30 16.39
C HIS A 51 12.14 29.80 16.05
N GLN A 52 11.85 31.01 16.54
CA GLN A 52 10.73 31.83 16.11
C GLN A 52 10.98 32.29 14.67
N ASN A 53 9.98 32.09 13.81
CA ASN A 53 9.82 32.84 12.58
C ASN A 53 9.64 34.32 12.94
N VAL A 54 10.52 35.22 12.46
CA VAL A 54 10.15 36.62 12.22
C VAL A 54 10.88 37.11 10.97
N ALA A 55 10.13 37.88 10.20
CA ALA A 55 10.47 38.57 8.99
C ALA A 55 11.63 39.57 9.13
N THR A 56 12.11 40.00 7.97
CA THR A 56 12.88 41.21 7.66
C THR A 56 12.77 42.33 8.71
N ASP A 57 13.91 42.73 9.25
CA ASP A 57 14.41 44.11 9.14
C ASP A 57 15.85 44.22 9.66
N SER A 58 16.65 45.00 8.94
CA SER A 58 18.01 45.36 9.29
C SER A 58 18.06 46.14 10.61
N ILE A 59 18.97 45.80 11.52
CA ILE A 59 19.63 46.75 12.43
C ILE A 59 20.99 46.15 12.81
N TYR A 60 22.03 46.96 12.60
CA TYR A 60 23.39 46.75 13.10
C TYR A 60 23.37 46.57 14.61
N GLN A 61 23.98 45.50 15.11
CA GLN A 61 24.61 45.53 16.42
C GLN A 61 25.85 44.65 16.45
N SER A 62 26.95 45.34 16.74
CA SER A 62 28.32 44.93 16.91
C SER A 62 28.47 43.87 17.99
N SER A 63 29.04 42.72 17.63
CA SER A 63 29.58 41.75 18.59
C SER A 63 31.09 41.91 18.66
N THR A 64 31.55 42.23 19.87
CA THR A 64 32.93 42.29 20.35
C THR A 64 33.74 41.06 19.97
N GLY A 65 34.97 41.32 19.50
CA GLY A 65 35.88 40.34 18.93
C GLY A 65 36.35 39.28 19.92
N SER A 66 36.27 38.02 19.47
CA SER A 66 37.23 36.99 19.85
C SER A 66 38.43 37.16 18.93
N GLN A 67 39.54 37.68 19.46
CA GLN A 67 40.84 37.66 18.80
C GLN A 67 41.26 36.19 18.67
N CYS A 68 41.04 35.61 17.49
CA CYS A 68 41.84 34.49 17.04
C CYS A 68 43.07 35.09 16.37
N ASP A 69 44.26 34.77 16.87
CA ASP A 69 45.51 35.16 16.23
C ASP A 69 45.47 34.75 14.74
N PRO A 70 45.87 35.63 13.81
CA PRO A 70 45.90 35.30 12.41
C PRO A 70 46.98 34.23 12.23
N VAL A 71 46.56 33.00 11.96
CA VAL A 71 47.44 32.01 11.34
C VAL A 71 47.93 32.66 10.06
N HIS A 72 49.25 32.82 9.96
CA HIS A 72 49.93 33.36 8.80
C HIS A 72 49.67 32.40 7.63
N THR A 73 48.56 32.60 6.91
CA THR A 73 48.38 32.07 5.57
C THR A 73 49.41 32.77 4.74
N SER A 74 50.56 32.11 4.55
CA SER A 74 51.43 32.38 3.42
C SER A 74 50.51 32.51 2.20
N GLU A 75 50.45 33.71 1.64
CA GLU A 75 49.86 33.96 0.35
C GLU A 75 50.56 33.02 -0.62
N ILE A 76 49.94 31.87 -0.89
CA ILE A 76 50.23 31.13 -2.10
C ILE A 76 49.54 31.97 -3.17
N GLU A 77 50.25 32.99 -3.63
CA GLU A 77 50.00 33.59 -4.93
C GLU A 77 50.12 32.45 -5.94
N CYS A 78 48.99 31.83 -6.24
CA CYS A 78 48.87 30.97 -7.40
C CYS A 78 48.70 31.92 -8.59
N GLU A 79 49.82 32.53 -8.97
CA GLU A 79 49.98 33.32 -10.18
C GLU A 79 49.88 32.36 -11.37
N CYS A 80 48.65 32.01 -11.73
CA CYS A 80 48.36 31.36 -12.99
C CYS A 80 48.40 32.43 -14.08
N ASP A 81 49.58 32.72 -14.60
CA ASP A 81 49.86 33.49 -15.82
C ASP A 81 49.28 32.77 -17.06
N ILE A 82 47.96 32.60 -17.10
CA ILE A 82 47.26 32.08 -18.26
C ILE A 82 46.52 33.27 -18.88
N PRO A 83 46.93 33.73 -20.08
CA PRO A 83 46.20 34.74 -20.82
C PRO A 83 44.72 34.37 -20.90
N PRO A 84 43.78 35.32 -20.73
CA PRO A 84 42.35 35.03 -20.72
C PRO A 84 41.86 34.31 -21.99
N GLU A 85 42.63 34.43 -23.07
CA GLU A 85 42.41 33.79 -24.37
C GLU A 85 42.66 32.26 -24.39
N ASN A 86 43.41 31.72 -23.42
CA ASN A 86 43.80 30.29 -23.37
C ASN A 86 43.15 29.49 -22.22
N ARG A 87 42.26 30.09 -21.42
CA ARG A 87 41.66 29.43 -20.24
C ARG A 87 40.83 28.17 -20.57
N LEU A 88 40.33 28.06 -21.81
CA LEU A 88 39.59 26.88 -22.29
C LEU A 88 40.49 25.74 -22.80
N MET A 89 41.78 26.00 -23.10
CA MET A 89 42.68 24.99 -23.67
C MET A 89 43.19 23.95 -22.67
N TRP A 90 43.02 24.22 -21.36
CA TRP A 90 43.56 23.38 -20.28
C TRP A 90 42.46 22.71 -19.46
N LEU A 91 41.21 22.83 -19.89
CA LEU A 91 40.09 22.17 -19.21
C LEU A 91 40.11 20.68 -19.52
N THR A 92 40.06 19.88 -18.48
CA THR A 92 39.81 18.44 -18.57
C THR A 92 38.44 18.19 -19.19
N GLU A 93 38.25 17.01 -19.77
CA GLU A 93 36.95 16.61 -20.35
C GLU A 93 35.82 16.73 -19.32
N GLU A 94 36.10 16.42 -18.05
CA GLU A 94 35.15 16.54 -16.93
C GLU A 94 34.74 18.00 -16.65
N GLU A 95 35.68 18.94 -16.69
CA GLU A 95 35.38 20.36 -16.50
C GLU A 95 34.55 20.92 -17.65
N LEU A 96 34.84 20.49 -18.89
CA LEU A 96 34.03 20.85 -20.05
C LEU A 96 32.60 20.31 -19.93
N VAL A 97 32.42 19.07 -19.45
CA VAL A 97 31.09 18.50 -19.15
C VAL A 97 30.38 19.34 -18.09
N CYS A 98 31.04 19.69 -16.99
CA CYS A 98 30.48 20.52 -15.93
C CYS A 98 30.04 21.90 -16.44
N MET A 99 30.84 22.53 -17.31
CA MET A 99 30.47 23.81 -17.93
C MET A 99 29.24 23.68 -18.84
N ARG A 100 29.16 22.63 -19.66
CA ARG A 100 27.99 22.38 -20.51
C ARG A 100 26.74 22.12 -19.68
N LEU A 101 26.85 21.32 -18.61
CA LEU A 101 25.77 21.07 -17.66
C LEU A 101 25.32 22.35 -16.95
N GLY A 102 26.26 23.18 -16.49
CA GLY A 102 25.97 24.45 -15.84
C GLY A 102 25.24 25.42 -16.77
N LYS A 103 25.68 25.51 -18.03
CA LYS A 103 24.99 26.29 -19.07
C LYS A 103 23.58 25.75 -19.34
N ALA A 104 23.46 24.44 -19.56
CA ALA A 104 22.18 23.80 -19.80
C ALA A 104 21.20 24.03 -18.64
N LEU A 105 21.65 23.92 -17.39
CA LEU A 105 20.84 24.16 -16.19
C LEU A 105 20.37 25.62 -16.10
N LYS A 106 21.26 26.57 -16.42
CA LYS A 106 20.94 28.01 -16.44
C LYS A 106 19.85 28.32 -17.48
N ASP A 107 19.90 27.66 -18.63
CA ASP A 107 18.98 27.91 -19.74
C ASP A 107 17.60 27.25 -19.55
N ILE A 108 17.40 26.45 -18.48
CA ILE A 108 16.09 25.90 -18.13
C ILE A 108 15.20 27.02 -17.58
N ASP A 109 14.15 27.35 -18.33
CA ASP A 109 13.10 28.24 -17.84
C ASP A 109 12.11 27.47 -16.93
N PRO A 110 12.03 27.78 -15.62
CA PRO A 110 11.10 27.13 -14.70
C PRO A 110 9.62 27.32 -15.07
N SER A 111 9.29 28.35 -15.88
CA SER A 111 7.93 28.61 -16.33
C SER A 111 7.39 27.52 -17.26
N THR A 112 8.29 26.80 -17.93
CA THR A 112 7.96 25.71 -18.87
C THR A 112 7.52 24.42 -18.17
N PHE A 113 7.71 24.32 -16.85
CA PHE A 113 7.34 23.13 -16.10
C PHE A 113 5.81 23.02 -15.95
N PRO A 114 5.25 21.81 -16.12
CA PRO A 114 3.83 21.60 -15.94
C PRO A 114 3.41 21.94 -14.51
N LYS A 115 2.41 22.81 -14.38
CA LYS A 115 1.78 23.14 -13.10
C LYS A 115 0.50 22.33 -12.96
N LEU A 116 0.33 21.67 -11.82
CA LEU A 116 -0.92 20.98 -11.50
C LEU A 116 -1.98 22.00 -11.10
N THR A 117 -3.08 22.05 -11.84
CA THR A 117 -4.25 22.87 -11.50
C THR A 117 -5.07 22.16 -10.41
N THR A 118 -4.95 22.60 -9.17
CA THR A 118 -5.82 22.14 -8.08
C THR A 118 -7.23 22.72 -8.27
N GLN A 119 -8.25 21.85 -8.33
CA GLN A 119 -9.62 22.32 -8.14
C GLN A 119 -9.83 22.68 -6.66
N LYS A 120 -10.45 23.82 -6.36
CA LYS A 120 -10.60 24.36 -4.98
C LYS A 120 -11.14 23.35 -3.95
N HIS A 121 -11.90 22.34 -4.39
CA HIS A 121 -12.56 21.37 -3.53
C HIS A 121 -11.97 19.96 -3.57
N VAL A 122 -10.98 19.70 -4.44
CA VAL A 122 -10.38 18.36 -4.60
C VAL A 122 -8.86 18.49 -4.51
N LYS A 123 -8.27 17.86 -3.49
CA LYS A 123 -6.82 17.76 -3.37
C LYS A 123 -6.27 16.87 -4.50
N ASN A 124 -5.17 17.28 -5.12
CA ASN A 124 -4.48 16.44 -6.11
C ASN A 124 -4.04 15.13 -5.47
N SER A 125 -4.12 14.04 -6.23
CA SER A 125 -3.66 12.73 -5.76
C SER A 125 -2.13 12.74 -5.60
N GLY A 126 -1.61 12.04 -4.59
CA GLY A 126 -0.16 11.85 -4.45
C GLY A 126 0.47 11.19 -5.69
N GLU A 127 -0.29 10.34 -6.39
CA GLU A 127 0.18 9.75 -7.67
C GLU A 127 0.29 10.79 -8.79
N GLU A 128 -0.57 11.81 -8.78
CA GLU A 128 -0.58 12.88 -9.77
C GLU A 128 0.56 13.85 -9.55
N ILE A 129 0.82 14.23 -8.30
CA ILE A 129 1.99 15.01 -7.90
C ILE A 129 3.28 14.30 -8.33
N MET A 130 3.39 13.01 -8.01
CA MET A 130 4.56 12.20 -8.38
C MET A 130 4.74 12.10 -9.92
N ARG A 131 3.65 11.97 -10.69
CA ARG A 131 3.70 12.01 -12.16
C ARG A 131 4.24 13.35 -12.66
N ASN A 132 3.76 14.46 -12.09
CA ASN A 132 4.22 15.80 -12.46
C ASN A 132 5.72 15.99 -12.19
N VAL A 133 6.19 15.55 -11.03
CA VAL A 133 7.64 15.56 -10.71
C VAL A 133 8.41 14.72 -11.72
N GLY A 134 7.91 13.53 -12.08
CA GLY A 134 8.51 12.71 -13.12
C GLY A 134 8.63 13.43 -14.47
N THR A 135 7.60 14.18 -14.88
CA THR A 135 7.64 15.00 -16.10
C THR A 135 8.67 16.12 -16.01
N VAL A 136 8.78 16.81 -14.86
CA VAL A 136 9.79 17.85 -14.64
C VAL A 136 11.21 17.26 -14.73
N VAL A 137 11.45 16.14 -14.06
CA VAL A 137 12.72 15.41 -14.10
C VAL A 137 13.09 14.97 -15.53
N SER A 138 12.10 14.50 -16.32
CA SER A 138 12.32 14.20 -17.74
C SER A 138 12.74 15.43 -18.54
N LYS A 139 12.09 16.58 -18.34
CA LYS A 139 12.46 17.82 -19.03
C LYS A 139 13.88 18.28 -18.68
N ILE A 140 14.28 18.19 -17.41
CA ILE A 140 15.65 18.50 -16.99
C ILE A 140 16.66 17.56 -17.68
N LYS A 141 16.35 16.25 -17.76
CA LYS A 141 17.17 15.29 -18.48
C LYS A 141 17.30 15.66 -19.97
N GLU A 142 16.20 16.05 -20.60
CA GLU A 142 16.19 16.48 -22.01
C GLU A 142 17.07 17.72 -22.23
N SER A 143 17.03 18.70 -21.32
CA SER A 143 17.90 19.89 -21.38
C SER A 143 19.39 19.56 -21.27
N PHE A 144 19.76 18.51 -20.54
CA PHE A 144 21.16 18.07 -20.40
C PHE A 144 21.66 17.22 -21.58
N GLY A 145 20.78 16.72 -22.44
CA GLY A 145 21.16 15.89 -23.59
C GLY A 145 22.01 14.68 -23.20
N ASP A 146 23.09 14.43 -23.93
CA ASP A 146 23.99 13.31 -23.70
C ASP A 146 24.79 13.43 -22.39
N ASP A 147 25.03 14.65 -21.92
CA ASP A 147 25.73 14.90 -20.65
C ASP A 147 24.88 14.49 -19.43
N ALA A 148 23.57 14.25 -19.61
CA ALA A 148 22.69 13.77 -18.56
C ALA A 148 23.20 12.46 -17.93
N LYS A 149 23.97 11.64 -18.67
CA LYS A 149 24.55 10.37 -18.18
C LYS A 149 25.48 10.55 -16.99
N TYR A 150 26.09 11.73 -16.84
CA TYR A 150 26.97 12.10 -15.74
C TYR A 150 26.22 12.69 -14.53
N THR A 151 24.87 12.78 -14.59
CA THR A 151 24.04 13.39 -13.56
C THR A 151 23.09 12.38 -12.92
N CYS A 152 22.49 12.75 -11.78
CA CYS A 152 21.43 11.95 -11.15
C CYS A 152 20.18 11.83 -12.04
N PHE A 153 19.99 12.73 -13.01
CA PHE A 153 18.84 12.78 -13.91
C PHE A 153 18.89 11.75 -15.06
N ASN A 154 20.01 11.04 -15.26
CA ASN A 154 20.12 9.97 -16.26
C ASN A 154 18.95 8.97 -16.19
N ASN A 155 18.60 8.56 -14.97
CA ASN A 155 17.47 7.68 -14.71
C ASN A 155 16.30 8.45 -14.09
N VAL A 156 15.36 8.87 -14.92
CA VAL A 156 14.17 9.64 -14.50
C VAL A 156 13.43 8.98 -13.34
N ALA A 157 13.24 7.66 -13.36
CA ALA A 157 12.53 6.96 -12.30
C ALA A 157 13.30 6.96 -10.99
N LYS A 158 14.63 6.90 -11.02
CA LYS A 158 15.50 7.02 -9.84
C LYS A 158 15.53 8.46 -9.34
N ALA A 159 15.78 9.45 -10.20
CA ALA A 159 15.76 10.86 -9.80
C ALA A 159 14.41 11.28 -9.21
N THR A 160 13.29 10.85 -9.80
CA THR A 160 11.95 11.09 -9.23
C THR A 160 11.77 10.42 -7.87
N SER A 161 12.31 9.20 -7.72
CA SER A 161 12.31 8.45 -6.46
C SER A 161 13.02 9.24 -5.35
N ASP A 162 14.22 9.74 -5.67
CA ASP A 162 15.10 10.45 -4.75
C ASP A 162 14.52 11.83 -4.40
N VAL A 163 14.01 12.58 -5.39
CA VAL A 163 13.34 13.88 -5.18
C VAL A 163 12.07 13.76 -4.36
N CYS A 164 11.26 12.72 -4.59
CA CYS A 164 10.00 12.52 -3.87
C CYS A 164 10.14 11.75 -2.53
N GLY A 165 11.33 11.22 -2.21
CA GLY A 165 11.53 10.41 -1.00
C GLY A 165 10.72 9.12 -0.95
N ILE A 166 10.44 8.51 -2.12
CA ILE A 166 9.66 7.26 -2.24
C ILE A 166 10.52 6.17 -2.88
N GLY A 167 10.12 4.90 -2.77
CA GLY A 167 10.86 3.80 -3.42
C GLY A 167 10.71 3.79 -4.94
N ARG A 168 11.80 3.51 -5.67
CA ARG A 168 11.85 3.49 -7.16
C ARG A 168 10.80 2.57 -7.79
N SER A 169 10.53 1.43 -7.15
CA SER A 169 9.51 0.49 -7.60
C SER A 169 8.10 1.08 -7.54
N THR A 170 7.83 1.99 -6.59
CA THR A 170 6.57 2.71 -6.49
C THR A 170 6.42 3.70 -7.64
N VAL A 171 7.46 4.47 -7.96
CA VAL A 171 7.48 5.37 -9.13
C VAL A 171 7.15 4.58 -10.39
N ILE A 172 7.94 3.54 -10.72
CA ILE A 172 7.73 2.72 -11.92
C ILE A 172 6.29 2.14 -11.99
N ARG A 173 5.74 1.71 -10.85
CA ARG A 173 4.40 1.10 -10.81
C ARG A 173 3.26 2.11 -10.93
N ARG A 174 3.47 3.38 -10.55
CA ARG A 174 2.42 4.40 -10.37
C ARG A 174 2.51 5.58 -11.35
N THR A 175 3.65 5.78 -11.99
CA THR A 175 3.86 6.82 -13.00
C THR A 175 3.08 6.58 -14.31
N PRO A 176 3.00 5.37 -14.89
CA PRO A 176 2.21 5.20 -16.11
C PRO A 176 0.72 5.44 -15.82
N LEU A 177 0.09 6.31 -16.62
CA LEU A 177 -1.36 6.46 -16.65
C LEU A 177 -1.97 5.13 -17.09
N ARG A 178 -2.65 4.45 -16.16
CA ARG A 178 -3.40 3.24 -16.47
C ARG A 178 -4.86 3.60 -16.58
N VAL A 179 -5.48 3.23 -17.70
CA VAL A 179 -6.94 3.33 -17.90
C VAL A 179 -7.69 2.63 -16.78
N ASN A 180 -7.14 1.50 -16.31
CA ASN A 180 -7.69 0.74 -15.20
C ASN A 180 -6.68 0.69 -14.03
N PRO A 181 -7.14 0.88 -12.78
CA PRO A 181 -6.27 0.68 -11.63
C PRO A 181 -5.74 -0.76 -11.62
N PRO A 182 -4.49 -0.98 -11.18
CA PRO A 182 -3.95 -2.32 -11.10
C PRO A 182 -4.83 -3.21 -10.21
N LYS A 183 -5.08 -4.45 -10.66
CA LYS A 183 -5.83 -5.43 -9.86
C LYS A 183 -5.15 -5.59 -8.50
N LYS A 184 -5.88 -5.29 -7.43
CA LYS A 184 -5.42 -5.51 -6.06
C LYS A 184 -5.22 -7.02 -5.85
N ARG A 185 -4.21 -7.42 -5.07
CA ARG A 185 -4.13 -8.81 -4.62
C ARG A 185 -5.28 -9.07 -3.64
N LEU A 186 -5.77 -10.32 -3.54
CA LEU A 186 -6.85 -10.68 -2.62
C LEU A 186 -6.56 -10.20 -1.18
N ARG A 187 -5.32 -10.31 -0.70
CA ARG A 187 -4.92 -9.83 0.63
C ARG A 187 -5.10 -8.31 0.83
N ASP A 188 -4.97 -7.53 -0.24
CA ASP A 188 -5.05 -6.07 -0.24
C ASP A 188 -6.50 -5.58 -0.51
N MET A 189 -7.43 -6.48 -0.84
CA MET A 189 -8.84 -6.16 -1.05
C MET A 189 -9.59 -6.01 0.28
N SER A 190 -10.46 -5.00 0.35
CA SER A 190 -11.43 -4.87 1.43
C SER A 190 -12.41 -6.05 1.45
N LYS A 191 -13.07 -6.29 2.59
CA LYS A 191 -14.08 -7.36 2.73
C LYS A 191 -15.17 -7.26 1.65
N LYS A 192 -15.65 -6.05 1.35
CA LYS A 192 -16.68 -5.80 0.33
C LYS A 192 -16.18 -6.10 -1.09
N GLU A 193 -14.93 -5.77 -1.38
CA GLU A 193 -14.29 -6.10 -2.66
C GLU A 193 -14.11 -7.62 -2.81
N LYS A 194 -13.63 -8.32 -1.77
CA LYS A 194 -13.51 -9.79 -1.75
C LYS A 194 -14.83 -10.49 -2.03
N ASN A 195 -15.91 -10.06 -1.36
CA ASN A 195 -17.23 -10.65 -1.57
C ASN A 195 -17.68 -10.52 -3.03
N ARG A 196 -17.47 -9.34 -3.64
CA ARG A 196 -17.79 -9.12 -5.06
C ARG A 196 -16.93 -9.97 -5.98
N HIS A 197 -15.63 -10.07 -5.69
CA HIS A 197 -14.70 -10.90 -6.45
C HIS A 197 -15.15 -12.36 -6.48
N TYR A 198 -15.44 -12.95 -5.31
CA TYR A 198 -15.88 -14.35 -5.25
C TYR A 198 -17.23 -14.60 -5.90
N VAL A 199 -18.16 -13.65 -5.84
CA VAL A 199 -19.39 -13.75 -6.64
C VAL A 199 -19.05 -13.74 -8.13
N GLN A 200 -18.18 -12.83 -8.58
CA GLN A 200 -17.79 -12.71 -9.99
C GLN A 200 -17.12 -13.97 -10.55
N GLU A 201 -16.38 -14.72 -9.73
CA GLU A 201 -15.76 -16.00 -10.13
C GLU A 201 -16.75 -17.13 -10.39
N ILE A 202 -17.97 -17.04 -9.85
CA ILE A 202 -18.98 -18.10 -9.98
C ILE A 202 -19.87 -17.81 -11.17
N ASP A 203 -20.26 -18.83 -11.92
CA ASP A 203 -21.20 -18.67 -13.03
C ASP A 203 -22.56 -18.10 -12.60
N ILE A 204 -23.17 -17.31 -13.48
CA ILE A 204 -24.45 -16.63 -13.21
C ILE A 204 -25.59 -17.62 -12.91
N LEU A 205 -25.59 -18.80 -13.55
CA LEU A 205 -26.62 -19.82 -13.31
C LEU A 205 -26.47 -20.43 -11.91
N LYS A 206 -25.23 -20.69 -11.47
CA LYS A 206 -24.95 -21.17 -10.12
C LYS A 206 -25.40 -20.15 -9.06
N ARG A 207 -25.14 -18.85 -9.29
CA ARG A 207 -25.63 -17.77 -8.40
C ARG A 207 -27.15 -17.79 -8.28
N SER A 208 -27.85 -17.90 -9.42
CA SER A 208 -29.32 -17.95 -9.46
C SER A 208 -29.87 -19.18 -8.73
N LYS A 209 -29.25 -20.35 -8.89
CA LYS A 209 -29.64 -21.58 -8.17
C LYS A 209 -29.50 -21.44 -6.66
N ILE A 210 -28.42 -20.83 -6.16
CA ILE A 210 -28.24 -20.58 -4.72
C ILE A 210 -29.37 -19.69 -4.19
N ILE A 211 -29.67 -18.59 -4.87
CA ILE A 211 -30.76 -17.68 -4.46
C ILE A 211 -32.11 -18.41 -4.45
N LYS A 212 -32.38 -19.20 -5.50
CA LYS A 212 -33.62 -19.97 -5.61
C LYS A 212 -33.77 -20.96 -4.47
N GLU A 213 -32.73 -21.72 -4.15
CA GLU A 213 -32.79 -22.70 -3.07
C GLU A 213 -33.07 -22.05 -1.70
N ILE A 214 -32.38 -20.94 -1.39
CA ILE A 214 -32.62 -20.17 -0.16
C ILE A 214 -34.10 -19.78 -0.05
N HIS A 215 -34.68 -19.27 -1.14
CA HIS A 215 -36.09 -18.86 -1.17
C HIS A 215 -37.05 -20.05 -1.06
N GLU A 216 -36.74 -21.21 -1.66
CA GLU A 216 -37.55 -22.42 -1.52
C GLU A 216 -37.54 -22.96 -0.08
N ILE A 217 -36.40 -22.91 0.61
CA ILE A 217 -36.31 -23.30 2.02
C ILE A 217 -37.13 -22.35 2.90
N TRP A 218 -37.04 -21.03 2.67
CA TRP A 218 -37.86 -20.05 3.38
C TRP A 218 -39.35 -20.23 3.10
N LYS A 219 -39.73 -20.56 1.85
CA LYS A 219 -41.12 -20.86 1.49
C LYS A 219 -41.68 -22.06 2.24
N LYS A 220 -40.83 -23.03 2.59
CA LYS A 220 -41.17 -24.19 3.44
C LYS A 220 -41.22 -23.85 4.94
N GLY A 221 -40.98 -22.59 5.32
CA GLY A 221 -40.99 -22.12 6.72
C GLY A 221 -39.79 -22.59 7.54
N LYS A 222 -38.70 -23.05 6.89
CA LYS A 222 -37.49 -23.52 7.57
C LYS A 222 -36.41 -22.45 7.57
N ASP A 223 -35.61 -22.46 8.63
CA ASP A 223 -34.40 -21.65 8.72
C ASP A 223 -33.31 -22.22 7.80
N VAL A 224 -32.61 -21.35 7.06
CA VAL A 224 -31.52 -21.76 6.15
C VAL A 224 -30.21 -21.81 6.90
N VAL A 225 -29.70 -23.01 7.19
CA VAL A 225 -28.40 -23.20 7.85
C VAL A 225 -27.26 -23.13 6.83
N THR A 226 -26.20 -22.37 7.12
CA THR A 226 -25.08 -22.17 6.18
C THR A 226 -24.38 -23.45 5.79
N ASP A 227 -24.17 -24.35 6.76
CA ASP A 227 -23.39 -25.57 6.56
C ASP A 227 -24.16 -26.58 5.68
N GLU A 228 -25.47 -26.69 5.89
CA GLU A 228 -26.35 -27.52 5.07
C GLU A 228 -26.47 -26.96 3.65
N LEU A 229 -26.64 -25.64 3.53
CA LEU A 229 -26.70 -24.98 2.23
C LEU A 229 -25.38 -25.12 1.45
N TRP A 230 -24.24 -25.05 2.14
CA TRP A 230 -22.94 -25.29 1.51
C TRP A 230 -22.80 -26.73 1.04
N LYS A 231 -23.16 -27.73 1.85
CA LYS A 231 -23.15 -29.15 1.46
C LYS A 231 -24.05 -29.40 0.25
N TRP A 232 -25.26 -28.85 0.27
CA TRP A 232 -26.17 -28.87 -0.88
C TRP A 232 -25.53 -28.23 -2.12
N ALA A 233 -24.84 -27.10 -1.96
CA ALA A 233 -24.18 -26.44 -3.08
C ALA A 233 -23.04 -27.28 -3.67
N GLN A 234 -22.33 -28.04 -2.84
CA GLN A 234 -21.31 -28.97 -3.32
C GLN A 234 -21.92 -30.10 -4.16
N THR A 235 -23.07 -30.64 -3.74
CA THR A 235 -23.71 -31.76 -4.44
C THR A 235 -24.47 -31.33 -5.70
N GLU A 236 -25.31 -30.30 -5.61
CA GLU A 236 -26.27 -29.95 -6.68
C GLU A 236 -25.71 -29.01 -7.75
N ILE A 237 -24.82 -28.10 -7.36
CA ILE A 237 -24.25 -27.10 -8.28
C ILE A 237 -22.74 -27.25 -8.47
N GLN A 238 -22.17 -28.33 -7.94
CA GLN A 238 -20.74 -28.63 -8.00
C GLN A 238 -19.92 -27.41 -7.56
N PHE A 239 -20.24 -26.89 -6.37
CA PHE A 239 -19.48 -25.80 -5.77
C PHE A 239 -18.15 -26.34 -5.23
N ASP A 240 -17.05 -25.97 -5.88
CA ASP A 240 -15.72 -26.54 -5.64
C ASP A 240 -14.92 -25.83 -4.53
N LYS A 241 -15.48 -24.78 -3.91
CA LYS A 241 -14.78 -23.97 -2.91
C LYS A 241 -15.14 -24.34 -1.47
N CYS A 242 -14.23 -24.01 -0.56
CA CYS A 242 -14.42 -24.23 0.86
C CYS A 242 -15.53 -23.35 1.44
N HIS A 243 -16.01 -23.73 2.63
CA HIS A 243 -17.10 -23.06 3.32
C HIS A 243 -16.86 -21.54 3.53
N THR A 244 -15.64 -21.14 3.88
CA THR A 244 -15.30 -19.71 4.04
C THR A 244 -15.53 -18.89 2.78
N ILE A 245 -15.18 -19.43 1.60
CA ILE A 245 -15.43 -18.78 0.32
C ILE A 245 -16.94 -18.74 0.05
N PHE A 246 -17.66 -19.81 0.35
CA PHE A 246 -19.13 -19.83 0.23
C PHE A 246 -19.79 -18.71 1.05
N LEU A 247 -19.32 -18.46 2.27
CA LEU A 247 -19.82 -17.34 3.09
C LEU A 247 -19.53 -15.97 2.47
N HIS A 248 -18.38 -15.78 1.82
CA HIS A 248 -18.09 -14.56 1.07
C HIS A 248 -19.04 -14.37 -0.12
N VAL A 249 -19.37 -15.47 -0.80
CA VAL A 249 -20.32 -15.49 -1.92
C VAL A 249 -21.71 -15.09 -1.44
N LEU A 250 -22.22 -15.71 -0.37
CA LEU A 250 -23.51 -15.34 0.23
C LEU A 250 -23.57 -13.85 0.55
N HIS A 251 -22.51 -13.31 1.17
CA HIS A 251 -22.44 -11.87 1.44
C HIS A 251 -22.41 -11.00 0.18
N GLY A 252 -21.74 -11.45 -0.87
CA GLY A 252 -21.70 -10.75 -2.16
C GLY A 252 -23.04 -10.78 -2.89
N LEU A 253 -23.82 -11.87 -2.73
CA LEU A 253 -25.18 -12.02 -3.27
C LEU A 253 -26.23 -11.21 -2.50
N GLY A 254 -25.87 -10.65 -1.35
CA GLY A 254 -26.78 -9.82 -0.56
C GLY A 254 -27.28 -10.45 0.73
N PHE A 255 -26.89 -11.70 1.01
CA PHE A 255 -27.27 -12.35 2.26
C PHE A 255 -26.36 -11.93 3.42
N VAL A 256 -26.87 -12.10 4.63
CA VAL A 256 -26.18 -11.93 5.91
C VAL A 256 -26.45 -13.19 6.71
N TYR A 257 -25.58 -13.55 7.63
CA TYR A 257 -25.82 -14.69 8.50
C TYR A 257 -25.55 -14.33 9.95
N LYS A 258 -26.28 -14.96 10.86
CA LYS A 258 -26.17 -14.78 12.31
C LYS A 258 -26.27 -16.12 13.00
N LYS A 259 -25.57 -16.24 14.12
CA LYS A 259 -25.65 -17.44 14.98
C LYS A 259 -26.99 -17.44 15.73
N LYS A 260 -27.73 -18.55 15.66
CA LYS A 260 -28.97 -18.81 16.41
C LYS A 260 -28.81 -20.19 17.06
N GLY A 261 -28.53 -20.22 18.35
CA GLY A 261 -28.12 -21.45 19.04
C GLY A 261 -26.76 -21.93 18.54
N GLU A 262 -26.68 -23.20 18.14
CA GLU A 262 -25.46 -23.81 17.58
C GLU A 262 -25.30 -23.51 16.07
N ASN A 263 -26.40 -23.18 15.39
CA ASN A 263 -26.44 -23.04 13.94
C ASN A 263 -26.18 -21.60 13.48
N THR A 264 -25.56 -21.46 12.31
CA THR A 264 -25.43 -20.19 11.61
C THR A 264 -26.50 -20.10 10.52
N ILE A 265 -27.41 -19.13 10.65
CA ILE A 265 -28.60 -19.01 9.81
C ILE A 265 -28.45 -17.85 8.84
N VAL A 266 -28.87 -18.07 7.60
CA VAL A 266 -28.88 -17.08 6.52
C VAL A 266 -30.15 -16.23 6.59
N PHE A 267 -29.95 -14.92 6.44
CA PHE A 267 -30.97 -13.87 6.39
C PHE A 267 -30.72 -12.99 5.15
N GLU A 268 -31.78 -12.42 4.60
CA GLU A 268 -31.65 -11.37 3.61
C GLU A 268 -31.30 -10.02 4.27
N ARG A 269 -30.55 -9.17 3.57
CA ARG A 269 -30.18 -7.86 4.11
C ARG A 269 -31.39 -6.91 4.08
N LYS A 270 -31.58 -6.16 5.16
CA LYS A 270 -32.76 -5.28 5.35
C LYS A 270 -32.97 -4.27 4.22
N ASP A 271 -31.91 -3.71 3.67
CA ASP A 271 -31.94 -2.79 2.53
C ASP A 271 -32.44 -3.46 1.24
N ILE A 272 -32.07 -4.72 1.01
CA ILE A 272 -32.54 -5.50 -0.14
C ILE A 272 -34.01 -5.83 0.02
N ILE A 273 -34.44 -6.27 1.22
CA ILE A 273 -35.86 -6.50 1.52
C ILE A 273 -36.69 -5.25 1.25
N GLN A 274 -36.24 -4.08 1.72
CA GLN A 274 -36.91 -2.80 1.47
C GLN A 274 -37.00 -2.47 -0.02
N LYS A 275 -35.90 -2.64 -0.77
CA LYS A 275 -35.88 -2.41 -2.23
C LYS A 275 -36.81 -3.37 -2.98
N CYS A 276 -36.83 -4.64 -2.60
CA CYS A 276 -37.74 -5.63 -3.16
C CYS A 276 -39.20 -5.23 -2.89
N ALA A 277 -39.53 -4.78 -1.68
CA ALA A 277 -40.86 -4.31 -1.35
C ALA A 277 -41.29 -3.08 -2.18
N VAL A 278 -40.39 -2.12 -2.39
CA VAL A 278 -40.65 -0.94 -3.26
C VAL A 278 -40.83 -1.37 -4.72
N TYR A 279 -39.95 -2.23 -5.23
CA TYR A 279 -40.03 -2.73 -6.61
C TYR A 279 -41.36 -3.47 -6.87
N LEU A 280 -41.78 -4.35 -5.94
CA LEU A 280 -43.05 -5.07 -6.05
C LEU A 280 -44.28 -4.16 -5.98
N LYS A 281 -44.20 -3.05 -5.23
CA LYS A 281 -45.26 -2.03 -5.21
C LYS A 281 -45.37 -1.29 -6.54
N ASN A 282 -44.24 -0.94 -7.16
CA ASN A 282 -44.18 -0.19 -8.42
C ASN A 282 -44.43 -1.04 -9.67
N LYS A 283 -44.50 -2.37 -9.54
CA LYS A 283 -44.78 -3.30 -10.64
C LYS A 283 -46.29 -3.56 -10.84
N LYS A 284 -47.12 -3.12 -9.89
CA LYS A 284 -48.58 -3.10 -10.04
C LYS A 284 -49.01 -1.90 -10.85
#